data_AF-A0A956EFK3-F1
#
_entry.id   AF-A0A956EFK3-F1
#
_cell.length_a   1.000
_cell.length_b   1.000
_cell.length_c   1.000
_cell.angle_alpha   90.00
_cell.angle_beta   90.00
_cell.angle_gamma   90.00
#
_symmetry.space_group_name_H-M   'P 1'
#
loop_
_entity.id
_entity.type
_entity.pdbx_description
1 polymer ?
#
loop_
_entity_poly.entity_id
_entity_poly.type
_entity_poly.pdbx_seq_one_letter_code
_entity_poly.pdbx_strand_id
1 'polypeptide(L)'
;MRWCRRRAGGWLVAIAALGLVSGCYHGDFIELACDRQGTCIGSATEATGTSTGSSGETSSGSSTTAIEAGLDAYRLTKIEVADPHFYYDFGGCKDVTDLLNFSVNDEIGSGGISFVLLFDPADPELNLAPMILTDGECVVGVDKTTCGYKNPDFKVSTVANNSADVACDAVVPGTTNPNYPQPNVAAPTCFTSPRGTVILPPLVAALPPMVLYDAQIVGSYGSPTAPVDTLVSGLITGFIPQSQAEQIEGMIQSFPFNMWGTVAGGASCQVDVNAPIDDTDPNPNPDLTERGVWIYLNFVAERVEWID
;
A
#
# COMPACT_ATOMS: atom_id res chain seq x y z
N MET A 1 -31.86 -59.67 5.18
CA MET A 1 -30.71 -60.15 5.97
C MET A 1 -29.47 -59.36 5.57
N ARG A 2 -28.76 -58.79 6.56
CA ARG A 2 -27.32 -58.37 6.62
C ARG A 2 -26.83 -57.30 5.60
N TRP A 3 -26.67 -56.03 6.00
CA TRP A 3 -25.49 -55.34 6.63
C TRP A 3 -24.35 -55.00 5.62
N CYS A 4 -24.09 -53.72 5.30
CA CYS A 4 -23.14 -52.74 5.92
C CYS A 4 -21.80 -52.68 5.11
N ARG A 5 -21.28 -51.54 4.61
CA ARG A 5 -20.69 -50.38 5.32
C ARG A 5 -20.44 -49.17 4.39
N ARG A 6 -20.49 -47.99 5.03
CA ARG A 6 -20.01 -46.67 4.59
C ARG A 6 -18.48 -46.59 4.47
N ARG A 7 -17.96 -45.72 3.61
CA ARG A 7 -16.72 -44.95 3.85
C ARG A 7 -16.97 -43.49 3.53
N ALA A 8 -16.92 -42.66 4.57
CA ALA A 8 -16.75 -41.22 4.49
C ALA A 8 -15.25 -40.97 4.31
N GLY A 9 -14.85 -40.32 3.21
CA GLY A 9 -13.51 -39.77 3.05
C GLY A 9 -13.52 -38.36 3.60
N GLY A 10 -13.04 -38.19 4.84
CA GLY A 10 -12.76 -36.88 5.39
C GLY A 10 -11.54 -36.29 4.69
N TRP A 11 -11.71 -35.14 4.05
CA TRP A 11 -10.61 -34.31 3.59
C TRP A 11 -10.08 -33.54 4.81
N LEU A 12 -8.87 -33.88 5.22
CA LEU A 12 -8.08 -33.11 6.18
C LEU A 12 -7.60 -31.85 5.47
N VAL A 13 -8.23 -30.71 5.74
CA VAL A 13 -7.67 -29.39 5.44
C VAL A 13 -6.64 -29.11 6.52
N ALA A 14 -5.36 -29.17 6.15
CA ALA A 14 -4.27 -28.72 7.00
C ALA A 14 -4.28 -27.18 7.00
N ILE A 15 -4.81 -26.57 8.07
CA ILE A 15 -4.65 -25.15 8.33
C ILE A 15 -3.20 -24.96 8.80
N ALA A 16 -2.34 -24.46 7.92
CA ALA A 16 -1.04 -23.96 8.30
C ALA A 16 -1.28 -22.72 9.18
N ALA A 17 -0.95 -22.83 10.47
CA ALA A 17 -0.93 -21.69 11.37
C ALA A 17 0.22 -20.78 10.95
N LEU A 18 -0.09 -19.74 10.17
CA LEU A 18 0.80 -18.59 10.00
C LEU A 18 0.98 -17.94 11.37
N GLY A 19 2.17 -18.14 11.94
CA GLY A 19 2.59 -17.41 13.13
C GLY A 19 2.61 -15.92 12.79
N LEU A 20 1.73 -15.15 13.41
CA LEU A 20 1.81 -13.69 13.45
C LEU A 20 3.13 -13.34 14.14
N VAL A 21 4.15 -13.02 13.36
CA VAL A 21 5.35 -12.35 13.85
C VAL A 21 4.89 -10.93 14.16
N SER A 22 4.63 -10.64 15.44
CA SER A 22 4.53 -9.28 15.94
C SER A 22 5.94 -8.67 15.91
N GLY A 23 6.40 -8.29 14.71
CA GLY A 23 7.59 -7.48 14.56
C GLY A 23 7.26 -6.07 15.03
N CYS A 24 7.83 -5.67 16.17
CA CYS A 24 7.95 -4.26 16.49
C CYS A 24 8.79 -3.61 15.38
N TYR A 25 8.16 -2.82 14.52
CA TYR A 25 8.86 -1.96 13.57
C TYR A 25 9.76 -0.99 14.35
N HIS A 26 11.08 -1.21 14.30
CA HIS A 26 12.06 -0.18 14.65
C HIS A 26 12.29 0.64 13.37
N GLY A 27 11.59 1.76 13.27
CA GLY A 27 11.73 2.66 12.14
C GLY A 27 12.88 3.63 12.34
N ASP A 28 13.97 3.44 11.57
CA ASP A 28 14.96 4.49 11.27
C ASP A 28 14.34 5.67 10.49
N PHE A 29 13.07 5.56 10.10
CA PHE A 29 12.33 6.56 9.36
C PHE A 29 12.18 7.89 10.12
N ILE A 30 11.94 7.86 11.44
CA ILE A 30 11.84 9.09 12.23
C ILE A 30 13.22 9.74 12.38
N GLU A 31 14.28 8.96 12.61
CA GLU A 31 15.64 9.51 12.77
C GLU A 31 16.17 10.14 11.48
N LEU A 32 15.95 9.52 10.31
CA LEU A 32 16.37 10.09 9.02
C LEU A 32 15.56 11.32 8.58
N ALA A 33 14.28 11.41 8.96
CA ALA A 33 13.49 12.63 8.75
C ALA A 33 13.96 13.77 9.67
N CYS A 34 14.35 13.44 10.91
CA CYS A 34 14.85 14.40 11.89
C CYS A 34 16.23 14.98 11.51
N ASP A 35 17.15 14.16 11.00
CA ASP A 35 18.52 14.59 10.72
C ASP A 35 18.63 15.56 9.53
N ARG A 36 17.62 15.58 8.64
CA ARG A 36 17.55 16.49 7.50
C ARG A 36 16.88 17.85 7.77
N GLN A 37 16.14 18.01 8.87
CA GLN A 37 15.34 19.24 9.11
C GLN A 37 15.74 20.07 10.34
N GLY A 38 16.71 19.65 11.15
CA GLY A 38 17.39 20.55 12.10
C GLY A 38 16.54 21.12 13.26
N THR A 39 15.30 20.68 13.45
CA THR A 39 14.46 21.06 14.60
C THR A 39 13.60 19.90 15.08
N CYS A 40 14.02 19.27 16.17
CA CYS A 40 13.13 18.49 17.02
C CYS A 40 12.69 19.36 18.20
N ILE A 41 11.38 19.41 18.45
CA ILE A 41 10.84 19.85 19.75
C ILE A 41 11.27 18.78 20.75
N GLY A 42 12.19 19.15 21.65
CA GLY A 42 12.88 18.20 22.52
C GLY A 42 11.94 17.43 23.45
N SER A 43 12.15 16.12 23.52
CA SER A 43 11.70 15.29 24.63
C SER A 43 12.40 15.78 25.92
N ALA A 44 11.59 16.17 26.90
CA ALA A 44 12.06 16.60 28.19
C ALA A 44 12.85 15.48 28.89
N THR A 45 14.04 15.83 29.35
CA THR A 45 14.93 15.01 30.17
C THR A 45 14.31 14.79 31.55
N GLU A 46 14.16 13.53 31.98
CA GLU A 46 13.73 13.15 33.32
C GLU A 46 14.74 13.65 34.37
N ALA A 47 14.33 14.63 35.18
CA ALA A 47 15.00 15.00 36.42
C ALA A 47 14.31 14.29 37.59
N THR A 48 15.05 13.42 38.28
CA THR A 48 14.62 12.71 39.48
C THR A 48 14.48 13.71 40.65
N GLY A 49 13.24 14.03 41.03
CA GLY A 49 12.94 14.88 42.18
C GLY A 49 11.80 14.29 43.03
N THR A 50 12.14 13.83 44.24
CA THR A 50 11.19 13.35 45.25
C THR A 50 10.41 14.51 45.86
N SER A 51 9.07 14.44 45.88
CA SER A 51 8.26 15.23 46.81
C SER A 51 6.94 14.55 47.18
N THR A 52 6.66 14.64 48.49
CA THR A 52 5.57 14.07 49.26
C THR A 52 4.27 14.87 49.16
N GLY A 53 3.14 14.16 48.98
CA GLY A 53 1.84 14.48 49.58
C GLY A 53 0.96 15.54 48.91
N SER A 54 -0.21 15.13 48.42
CA SER A 54 -1.51 15.61 48.90
C SER A 54 -2.63 14.94 48.10
N SER A 55 -3.59 14.38 48.83
CA SER A 55 -4.87 13.86 48.36
C SER A 55 -5.71 14.96 47.71
N GLY A 56 -6.04 14.79 46.43
CA GLY A 56 -6.98 15.61 45.67
C GLY A 56 -7.82 14.71 44.76
N GLU A 57 -9.12 14.94 44.77
CA GLU A 57 -10.15 14.15 44.11
C GLU A 57 -9.89 13.96 42.61
N THR A 58 -9.76 12.71 42.18
CA THR A 58 -9.69 12.33 40.77
C THR A 58 -11.10 12.35 40.18
N SER A 59 -11.51 13.48 39.59
CA SER A 59 -12.62 13.47 38.64
C SER A 59 -12.19 12.68 37.41
N SER A 60 -12.76 11.48 37.25
CA SER A 60 -12.60 10.65 36.06
C SER A 60 -13.29 11.33 34.88
N GLY A 61 -12.61 12.32 34.30
CA GLY A 61 -12.90 12.83 32.99
C GLY A 61 -12.42 11.79 32.00
N SER A 62 -13.34 10.99 31.49
CA SER A 62 -13.12 10.22 30.25
C SER A 62 -12.82 11.25 29.17
N SER A 63 -11.53 11.46 28.88
CA SER A 63 -11.12 12.11 27.64
C SER A 63 -11.45 11.13 26.52
N THR A 64 -12.67 11.19 26.01
CA THR A 64 -12.90 10.88 24.61
C THR A 64 -11.98 11.84 23.85
N THR A 65 -10.88 11.31 23.35
CA THR A 65 -10.00 11.95 22.37
C THR A 65 -10.91 12.70 21.41
N ALA A 66 -10.74 14.02 21.33
CA ALA A 66 -11.49 14.82 20.39
C ALA A 66 -11.30 14.18 19.01
N ILE A 67 -12.42 13.94 18.32
CA ILE A 67 -12.46 13.61 16.89
C ILE A 67 -11.40 14.46 16.19
N GLU A 68 -10.50 13.84 15.41
CA GLU A 68 -9.60 14.50 14.44
C GLU A 68 -10.46 15.24 13.39
N ALA A 69 -11.15 16.30 13.83
CA ALA A 69 -11.98 17.14 13.00
C ALA A 69 -11.04 17.94 12.10
N GLY A 70 -10.86 17.47 10.86
CA GLY A 70 -9.97 18.13 9.90
C GLY A 70 -9.34 17.19 8.88
N LEU A 71 -9.38 15.87 9.08
CA LEU A 71 -8.79 14.96 8.10
C LEU A 71 -9.58 14.91 6.79
N ASP A 72 -8.86 15.06 5.69
CA ASP A 72 -9.35 14.75 4.36
C ASP A 72 -8.96 13.31 4.00
N ALA A 73 -9.98 12.44 3.87
CA ALA A 73 -9.79 11.05 3.51
C ALA A 73 -10.06 10.81 2.03
N TYR A 74 -9.14 10.11 1.35
CA TYR A 74 -9.24 9.73 -0.05
C TYR A 74 -9.17 8.21 -0.17
N ARG A 75 -10.30 7.61 -0.52
CA ARG A 75 -10.38 6.17 -0.78
C ARG A 75 -9.94 5.90 -2.21
N LEU A 76 -9.01 4.98 -2.41
CA LEU A 76 -8.65 4.52 -3.75
C LEU A 76 -9.87 3.82 -4.36
N THR A 77 -10.31 4.30 -5.53
CA THR A 77 -11.46 3.77 -6.28
C THR A 77 -11.03 2.93 -7.48
N LYS A 78 -9.75 3.03 -7.87
CA LYS A 78 -9.15 2.24 -8.93
C LYS A 78 -7.68 1.98 -8.61
N ILE A 79 -7.22 0.74 -8.83
CA ILE A 79 -5.80 0.38 -8.80
C ILE A 79 -5.48 -0.48 -10.03
N GLU A 80 -4.42 -0.16 -10.75
CA GLU A 80 -3.93 -0.94 -11.88
C GLU A 80 -2.42 -1.15 -11.74
N VAL A 81 -1.99 -2.40 -11.85
CA VAL A 81 -0.58 -2.71 -12.10
C VAL A 81 -0.23 -2.24 -13.49
N ALA A 82 0.73 -1.32 -13.58
CA ALA A 82 1.31 -0.84 -14.83
C ALA A 82 2.54 -1.66 -15.23
N ASP A 83 3.36 -2.04 -14.24
CA ASP A 83 4.63 -2.74 -14.43
C ASP A 83 4.99 -3.43 -13.10
N PRO A 84 5.44 -4.69 -13.08
CA PRO A 84 5.62 -5.60 -14.21
C PRO A 84 4.31 -6.18 -14.70
N HIS A 85 4.35 -6.73 -15.91
CA HIS A 85 3.28 -7.59 -16.38
C HIS A 85 3.45 -9.01 -15.83
N PHE A 86 2.33 -9.70 -15.64
CA PHE A 86 2.29 -11.07 -15.15
C PHE A 86 1.91 -12.03 -16.28
N TYR A 87 2.59 -13.16 -16.35
CA TYR A 87 2.48 -14.14 -17.40
C TYR A 87 2.14 -15.53 -16.86
N TYR A 88 1.30 -16.24 -17.59
CA TYR A 88 0.90 -17.61 -17.26
C TYR A 88 0.93 -18.52 -18.49
N ASP A 89 1.27 -19.79 -18.29
CA ASP A 89 1.28 -20.80 -19.36
C ASP A 89 -0.07 -21.53 -19.43
N PHE A 90 -0.91 -21.14 -20.39
CA PHE A 90 -2.16 -21.82 -20.71
C PHE A 90 -2.06 -22.57 -22.06
N GLY A 91 -0.98 -23.34 -22.25
CA GLY A 91 -0.64 -23.92 -23.56
C GLY A 91 0.05 -22.90 -24.48
N GLY A 92 0.75 -21.96 -23.87
CA GLY A 92 1.39 -20.80 -24.46
C GLY A 92 1.47 -19.68 -23.43
N CYS A 93 2.53 -18.89 -23.50
CA CYS A 93 2.72 -17.78 -22.56
C CYS A 93 1.74 -16.65 -22.86
N LYS A 94 0.92 -16.30 -21.87
CA LYS A 94 -0.12 -15.27 -21.97
C LYS A 94 0.06 -14.25 -20.86
N ASP A 95 -0.04 -12.99 -21.24
CA ASP A 95 -0.16 -11.88 -20.32
C ASP A 95 -1.52 -11.95 -19.61
N VAL A 96 -1.49 -11.94 -18.28
CA VAL A 96 -2.64 -12.01 -17.38
C VAL A 96 -2.74 -10.78 -16.47
N THR A 97 -1.99 -9.72 -16.76
CA THR A 97 -2.00 -8.47 -15.97
C THR A 97 -3.40 -7.86 -15.90
N ASP A 98 -4.13 -7.88 -17.02
CA ASP A 98 -5.53 -7.43 -17.08
C ASP A 98 -6.46 -8.24 -16.17
N LEU A 99 -6.20 -9.54 -16.00
CA LEU A 99 -6.99 -10.40 -15.10
C LEU A 99 -6.75 -10.03 -13.64
N LEU A 100 -5.49 -9.76 -13.26
CA LEU A 100 -5.16 -9.26 -11.93
C LEU A 100 -5.81 -7.89 -11.71
N ASN A 101 -5.66 -6.95 -12.64
CA ASN A 101 -6.26 -5.62 -12.55
C ASN A 101 -7.79 -5.70 -12.42
N PHE A 102 -8.46 -6.57 -13.18
CA PHE A 102 -9.88 -6.81 -13.02
C PHE A 102 -10.23 -7.28 -11.60
N SER A 103 -9.51 -8.27 -11.08
CA SER A 103 -9.73 -8.80 -9.72
C SER A 103 -9.50 -7.77 -8.62
N VAL A 104 -8.43 -6.98 -8.70
CA VAL A 104 -8.13 -5.92 -7.73
C VAL A 104 -9.26 -4.88 -7.73
N ASN A 105 -9.71 -4.45 -8.91
CA ASN A 105 -10.77 -3.45 -9.01
C ASN A 105 -12.16 -3.99 -8.62
N ASP A 106 -12.42 -5.29 -8.78
CA ASP A 106 -13.65 -5.93 -8.27
C ASP A 106 -13.67 -5.94 -6.72
N GLU A 107 -12.53 -6.23 -6.09
CA GLU A 107 -12.38 -6.16 -4.63
C GLU A 107 -12.50 -4.72 -4.09
N ILE A 108 -11.94 -3.73 -4.80
CA ILE A 108 -12.14 -2.32 -4.47
C ILE A 108 -13.60 -1.91 -4.64
N GLY A 109 -14.23 -2.27 -5.78
CA GLY A 109 -15.62 -1.93 -6.07
C GLY A 109 -16.62 -2.52 -5.07
N SER A 110 -16.36 -3.74 -4.60
CA SER A 110 -17.17 -4.43 -3.59
C SER A 110 -16.86 -4.00 -2.15
N GLY A 111 -15.78 -3.25 -1.91
CA GLY A 111 -15.34 -2.85 -0.58
C GLY A 111 -14.57 -3.93 0.19
N GLY A 112 -14.22 -5.06 -0.44
CA GLY A 112 -13.38 -6.09 0.15
C GLY A 112 -11.99 -5.56 0.52
N ILE A 113 -11.50 -4.60 -0.27
CA ILE A 113 -10.28 -3.83 0.01
C ILE A 113 -10.60 -2.34 -0.08
N SER A 114 -10.04 -1.54 0.82
CA SER A 114 -10.18 -0.08 0.77
C SER A 114 -8.91 0.59 1.28
N PHE A 115 -7.98 0.88 0.38
CA PHE A 115 -6.84 1.73 0.70
C PHE A 115 -7.33 3.17 0.87
N VAL A 116 -6.93 3.82 1.95
CA VAL A 116 -7.30 5.21 2.23
C VAL A 116 -6.04 6.03 2.52
N LEU A 117 -5.93 7.18 1.87
CA LEU A 117 -4.97 8.22 2.18
C LEU A 117 -5.66 9.30 3.03
N LEU A 118 -5.17 9.54 4.24
CA LEU A 118 -5.65 10.60 5.12
C LEU A 118 -4.66 11.76 5.09
N PHE A 119 -5.15 12.99 4.95
CA PHE A 119 -4.35 14.23 5.01
C PHE A 119 -4.88 15.15 6.11
N ASP A 120 -4.01 15.93 6.74
CA ASP A 120 -4.39 16.91 7.77
C ASP A 120 -4.11 18.37 7.35
N PRO A 121 -5.11 19.07 6.79
CA PRO A 121 -6.00 18.67 5.69
C PRO A 121 -5.26 18.56 4.35
N ALA A 122 -5.93 18.13 3.28
CA ALA A 122 -5.36 18.13 1.92
C ALA A 122 -5.43 19.52 1.29
N ASP A 123 -4.36 20.30 1.48
CA ASP A 123 -4.21 21.64 0.92
C ASP A 123 -3.04 21.69 -0.07
N PRO A 124 -3.30 21.79 -1.39
CA PRO A 124 -2.26 21.88 -2.41
C PRO A 124 -1.37 23.13 -2.31
N GLU A 125 -1.79 24.17 -1.58
CA GLU A 125 -1.01 25.40 -1.37
C GLU A 125 0.04 25.26 -0.26
N LEU A 126 -0.08 24.25 0.61
CA LEU A 126 0.92 23.95 1.62
C LEU A 126 2.09 23.20 0.99
N ASN A 127 3.33 23.54 1.35
CA ASN A 127 4.51 22.81 0.87
C ASN A 127 4.59 21.39 1.45
N LEU A 128 4.13 21.20 2.68
CA LEU A 128 4.17 19.92 3.39
C LEU A 128 2.79 19.60 3.92
N ALA A 129 2.34 18.37 3.73
CA ALA A 129 1.07 17.88 4.22
C ALA A 129 1.29 16.55 4.98
N PRO A 130 0.95 16.46 6.28
CA PRO A 130 0.90 15.17 6.98
C PRO A 130 -0.01 14.22 6.22
N MET A 131 0.46 12.99 5.98
CA MET A 131 -0.26 11.97 5.24
C MET A 131 -0.19 10.63 5.96
N ILE A 132 -1.29 9.89 5.99
CA ILE A 132 -1.35 8.53 6.53
C ILE A 132 -1.91 7.60 5.44
N LEU A 133 -1.22 6.51 5.15
CA LEU A 133 -1.79 5.39 4.40
C LEU A 133 -2.33 4.35 5.39
N THR A 134 -3.57 3.90 5.18
CA THR A 134 -4.23 2.89 6.02
C THR A 134 -5.09 1.93 5.20
N ASP A 135 -5.40 0.77 5.80
CA ASP A 135 -6.52 -0.09 5.37
C ASP A 135 -7.80 0.42 6.03
N GLY A 136 -8.77 0.79 5.21
CA GLY A 136 -10.06 1.32 5.62
C GLY A 136 -11.15 0.25 5.59
N GLU A 137 -12.15 0.42 6.45
CA GLU A 137 -13.44 -0.27 6.32
C GLU A 137 -14.43 0.75 5.78
N CYS A 138 -14.85 0.57 4.53
CA CYS A 138 -15.68 1.54 3.83
C CYS A 138 -17.07 0.98 3.56
N VAL A 139 -18.09 1.73 3.96
CA VAL A 139 -19.49 1.48 3.59
C VAL A 139 -19.82 2.35 2.39
N VAL A 140 -19.92 1.72 1.23
CA VAL A 140 -20.31 2.39 -0.02
C VAL A 140 -21.82 2.61 -0.02
N GLY A 141 -22.25 3.84 0.31
CA GLY A 141 -23.65 4.26 0.22
C GLY A 141 -24.01 4.78 -1.17
N VAL A 142 -25.31 4.97 -1.41
CA VAL A 142 -25.83 5.51 -2.69
C VAL A 142 -25.42 6.97 -2.89
N ASP A 143 -25.39 7.76 -1.81
CA ASP A 143 -25.11 9.20 -1.87
C ASP A 143 -23.69 9.54 -1.40
N LYS A 144 -23.13 8.73 -0.49
CA LYS A 144 -21.83 8.96 0.13
C LYS A 144 -21.17 7.65 0.49
N THR A 145 -19.84 7.62 0.37
CA THR A 145 -19.02 6.57 0.98
C THR A 145 -18.47 7.08 2.30
N THR A 146 -18.64 6.27 3.35
CA THR A 146 -18.09 6.55 4.68
C THR A 146 -17.05 5.47 4.99
N CYS A 147 -15.87 5.88 5.44
CA CYS A 147 -14.78 4.99 5.77
C CYS A 147 -14.28 5.24 7.19
N GLY A 148 -13.80 4.19 7.85
CA GLY A 148 -13.04 4.28 9.09
C GLY A 148 -11.86 3.32 9.08
N TYR A 149 -11.14 3.22 10.21
CA TYR A 149 -10.05 2.26 10.32
C TYR A 149 -10.59 0.83 10.31
N LYS A 150 -10.12 -0.01 9.38
CA LYS A 150 -10.34 -1.45 9.45
C LYS A 150 -9.42 -2.10 10.48
N ASN A 151 -8.17 -1.66 10.50
CA ASN A 151 -7.19 -2.02 11.53
C ASN A 151 -6.45 -0.75 11.98
N PRO A 152 -6.71 -0.24 13.20
CA PRO A 152 -6.06 0.97 13.68
C PRO A 152 -4.54 0.82 13.90
N ASP A 153 -4.02 -0.41 13.98
CA ASP A 153 -2.58 -0.64 14.09
C ASP A 153 -1.89 -0.58 12.72
N PHE A 154 -2.65 -0.60 11.64
CA PHE A 154 -2.12 -0.55 10.28
C PHE A 154 -2.12 0.89 9.76
N LYS A 155 -1.10 1.67 10.15
CA LYS A 155 -0.93 3.06 9.69
C LYS A 155 0.51 3.31 9.27
N VAL A 156 0.68 3.90 8.09
CA VAL A 156 1.98 4.43 7.64
C VAL A 156 1.88 5.94 7.62
N SER A 157 2.37 6.58 8.67
CA SER A 157 2.42 8.04 8.79
C SER A 157 3.65 8.61 8.12
N THR A 158 3.47 9.67 7.34
CA THR A 158 4.52 10.36 6.61
C THR A 158 4.16 11.83 6.41
N VAL A 159 5.05 12.59 5.77
CA VAL A 159 4.80 13.99 5.40
C VAL A 159 5.02 14.11 3.90
N ALA A 160 3.94 14.30 3.15
CA ALA A 160 3.99 14.52 1.71
C ALA A 160 4.54 15.91 1.40
N ASN A 161 5.36 16.01 0.34
CA ASN A 161 5.86 17.26 -0.20
C ASN A 161 5.06 17.64 -1.45
N ASN A 162 4.48 18.82 -1.45
CA ASN A 162 3.67 19.32 -2.54
C ASN A 162 4.52 20.10 -3.54
N SER A 163 4.14 20.00 -4.80
CA SER A 163 4.78 20.71 -5.91
C SER A 163 3.71 21.33 -6.80
N ALA A 164 3.76 22.66 -6.92
CA ALA A 164 2.88 23.44 -7.77
C ALA A 164 3.39 23.61 -9.22
N ASP A 165 4.70 23.42 -9.44
CA ASP A 165 5.35 23.80 -10.70
C ASP A 165 6.00 22.63 -11.44
N VAL A 166 6.34 21.54 -10.74
CA VAL A 166 7.08 20.41 -11.30
C VAL A 166 6.31 19.11 -11.07
N ALA A 167 6.25 18.26 -12.09
CA ALA A 167 5.61 16.95 -11.99
C ALA A 167 6.24 16.12 -10.86
N CYS A 168 5.40 15.37 -10.16
CA CYS A 168 5.80 14.45 -9.13
C CYS A 168 6.04 13.09 -9.78
N ASP A 169 7.30 12.80 -10.10
CA ASP A 169 7.71 11.53 -10.70
C ASP A 169 8.23 10.58 -9.61
N ALA A 170 7.75 9.35 -9.64
CA ALA A 170 8.21 8.26 -8.78
C ALA A 170 8.85 7.11 -9.57
N VAL A 171 8.88 7.19 -10.90
CA VAL A 171 9.43 6.14 -11.76
C VAL A 171 10.94 6.02 -11.55
N VAL A 172 11.41 4.81 -11.27
CA VAL A 172 12.83 4.53 -11.13
C VAL A 172 13.43 4.38 -12.53
N PRO A 173 14.43 5.18 -12.91
CA PRO A 173 14.97 5.14 -14.26
C PRO A 173 15.52 3.76 -14.63
N GLY A 174 15.05 3.23 -15.75
CA GLY A 174 15.53 1.96 -16.32
C GLY A 174 14.88 0.70 -15.76
N THR A 175 13.85 0.82 -14.92
CA THR A 175 13.14 -0.32 -14.31
C THR A 175 11.72 -0.49 -14.86
N THR A 176 11.40 0.17 -15.98
CA THR A 176 10.11 0.04 -16.65
C THR A 176 10.31 -0.52 -18.05
N ASN A 177 9.35 -1.33 -18.49
CA ASN A 177 9.35 -1.91 -19.81
C ASN A 177 8.65 -0.97 -20.80
N PRO A 178 9.32 -0.53 -21.87
CA PRO A 178 8.72 0.39 -22.85
C PRO A 178 7.58 -0.23 -23.67
N ASN A 179 7.39 -1.56 -23.60
CA ASN A 179 6.29 -2.23 -24.29
C ASN A 179 4.99 -2.27 -23.48
N TYR A 180 5.04 -1.89 -22.20
CA TYR A 180 3.87 -1.86 -21.32
C TYR A 180 3.23 -0.47 -21.29
N PRO A 181 1.96 -0.36 -20.84
CA PRO A 181 1.40 0.92 -20.46
C PRO A 181 2.30 1.61 -19.44
N GLN A 182 2.66 2.86 -19.70
CA GLN A 182 3.58 3.56 -18.83
C GLN A 182 2.91 3.89 -17.48
N PRO A 183 3.65 3.83 -16.36
CA PRO A 183 3.16 4.32 -15.08
C PRO A 183 2.70 5.78 -15.16
N ASN A 184 1.73 6.14 -14.34
CA ASN A 184 1.24 7.51 -14.24
C ASN A 184 2.36 8.45 -13.81
N VAL A 185 2.39 9.64 -14.41
CA VAL A 185 3.20 10.76 -13.94
C VAL A 185 2.26 11.82 -13.39
N ALA A 186 2.40 12.14 -12.10
CA ALA A 186 1.53 13.11 -11.45
C ALA A 186 1.89 14.53 -11.89
N ALA A 187 0.95 15.21 -12.54
CA ALA A 187 1.11 16.58 -13.01
C ALA A 187 0.90 17.58 -11.88
N PRO A 188 1.54 18.77 -11.91
CA PRO A 188 1.26 19.81 -10.92
C PRO A 188 -0.21 20.28 -10.97
N THR A 189 -0.83 20.63 -9.85
CA THR A 189 -0.33 20.54 -8.47
C THR A 189 -0.37 19.09 -7.96
N CYS A 190 0.74 18.61 -7.41
CA CYS A 190 0.88 17.23 -6.98
C CYS A 190 1.57 17.10 -5.62
N PHE A 191 1.54 15.90 -5.06
CA PHE A 191 2.25 15.56 -3.83
C PHE A 191 3.16 14.35 -4.03
N THR A 192 4.18 14.24 -3.19
CA THR A 192 5.13 13.12 -3.16
C THR A 192 5.47 12.74 -1.74
N SER A 193 5.32 11.47 -1.38
CA SER A 193 5.84 10.96 -0.11
C SER A 193 7.37 10.82 -0.14
N PRO A 194 8.05 10.88 1.01
CA PRO A 194 9.38 10.31 1.18
C PRO A 194 9.40 8.83 0.75
N ARG A 195 10.58 8.37 0.32
CA ARG A 195 10.82 6.93 0.10
C ARG A 195 10.95 6.22 1.44
N GLY A 196 10.39 5.02 1.55
CA GLY A 196 10.48 4.22 2.76
C GLY A 196 9.90 2.82 2.57
N THR A 197 9.70 2.09 3.66
CA THR A 197 9.01 0.79 3.59
C THR A 197 7.51 1.00 3.75
N VAL A 198 6.73 0.51 2.78
CA VAL A 198 5.27 0.54 2.82
C VAL A 198 4.77 -0.90 2.81
N ILE A 199 3.94 -1.26 3.79
CA ILE A 199 3.17 -2.50 3.69
C ILE A 199 1.90 -2.14 2.93
N LEU A 200 1.56 -2.91 1.91
CA LEU A 200 0.26 -2.89 1.28
C LEU A 200 -0.58 -4.02 1.85
N PRO A 201 -1.83 -3.75 2.26
CA PRO A 201 -2.83 -4.80 2.43
C PRO A 201 -2.90 -5.74 1.21
N PRO A 202 -3.46 -6.94 1.39
CA PRO A 202 -3.74 -7.83 0.27
C PRO A 202 -4.42 -7.10 -0.89
N LEU A 203 -3.86 -7.17 -2.11
CA LEU A 203 -4.47 -6.57 -3.31
C LEU A 203 -5.71 -7.34 -3.79
N VAL A 204 -5.81 -8.62 -3.41
CA VAL A 204 -7.04 -9.42 -3.46
C VAL A 204 -7.10 -10.24 -2.17
N ALA A 205 -8.29 -10.61 -1.70
CA ALA A 205 -8.46 -11.28 -0.40
C ALA A 205 -7.66 -12.60 -0.26
N ALA A 206 -7.32 -13.23 -1.38
CA ALA A 206 -6.60 -14.49 -1.45
C ALA A 206 -5.06 -14.34 -1.54
N LEU A 207 -4.51 -13.12 -1.52
CA LEU A 207 -3.07 -12.88 -1.46
C LEU A 207 -2.64 -12.40 -0.06
N PRO A 208 -1.38 -12.61 0.34
CA PRO A 208 -0.85 -12.00 1.56
C PRO A 208 -0.65 -10.48 1.37
N PRO A 209 -0.49 -9.72 2.48
CA PRO A 209 0.05 -8.37 2.42
C PRO A 209 1.42 -8.34 1.74
N MET A 210 1.73 -7.25 1.06
CA MET A 210 3.01 -7.08 0.36
C MET A 210 3.84 -5.99 1.03
N VAL A 211 5.10 -6.26 1.34
CA VAL A 211 6.05 -5.24 1.80
C VAL A 211 6.76 -4.67 0.57
N LEU A 212 6.65 -3.36 0.38
CA LEU A 212 7.36 -2.61 -0.64
C LEU A 212 8.51 -1.85 0.01
N TYR A 213 9.73 -2.09 -0.47
CA TYR A 213 10.91 -1.34 -0.07
C TYR A 213 11.15 -0.15 -1.00
N ASP A 214 11.79 0.90 -0.48
CA ASP A 214 12.03 2.17 -1.20
C ASP A 214 10.76 2.72 -1.87
N ALA A 215 9.62 2.45 -1.25
CA ALA A 215 8.31 2.74 -1.75
C ALA A 215 8.01 4.23 -1.65
N GLN A 216 7.27 4.73 -2.65
CA GLN A 216 6.89 6.12 -2.78
C GLN A 216 5.46 6.22 -3.29
N ILE A 217 4.71 7.19 -2.77
CA ILE A 217 3.35 7.48 -3.19
C ILE A 217 3.33 8.89 -3.76
N VAL A 218 2.88 9.04 -5.00
CA VAL A 218 2.67 10.32 -5.65
C VAL A 218 1.24 10.41 -6.19
N GLY A 219 0.74 11.63 -6.33
CA GLY A 219 -0.56 11.88 -6.95
C GLY A 219 -0.77 13.34 -7.30
N SER A 220 -1.62 13.59 -8.28
CA SER A 220 -2.04 14.96 -8.63
C SER A 220 -3.33 15.26 -7.89
N TYR A 221 -3.48 16.48 -7.38
CA TYR A 221 -4.76 16.93 -6.86
C TYR A 221 -5.71 17.19 -8.04
N GLY A 222 -6.94 16.69 -7.97
CA GLY A 222 -7.96 16.94 -9.00
C GLY A 222 -8.43 18.40 -9.06
N SER A 223 -8.08 19.20 -8.04
CA SER A 223 -8.28 20.64 -7.97
C SER A 223 -7.00 21.29 -7.45
N PRO A 224 -6.58 22.46 -7.99
CA PRO A 224 -5.40 23.17 -7.50
C PRO A 224 -5.63 23.88 -6.16
N THR A 225 -6.87 23.91 -5.66
CA THR A 225 -7.24 24.57 -4.40
C THR A 225 -8.12 23.65 -3.55
N ALA A 226 -8.00 23.75 -2.22
CA ALA A 226 -8.90 23.09 -1.30
C ALA A 226 -10.35 23.61 -1.40
N PRO A 227 -11.38 22.77 -1.15
CA PRO A 227 -11.29 21.35 -0.90
C PRO A 227 -10.91 20.56 -2.16
N VAL A 228 -10.07 19.54 -2.00
CA VAL A 228 -9.78 18.61 -3.11
C VAL A 228 -10.75 17.44 -3.04
N ASP A 229 -11.49 17.19 -4.13
CA ASP A 229 -12.48 16.11 -4.17
C ASP A 229 -11.90 14.78 -4.69
N THR A 230 -10.82 14.82 -5.45
CA THR A 230 -10.21 13.64 -6.09
C THR A 230 -8.69 13.73 -6.13
N LEU A 231 -8.03 12.58 -6.10
CA LEU A 231 -6.62 12.42 -6.45
C LEU A 231 -6.55 11.66 -7.77
N VAL A 232 -5.82 12.20 -8.74
CA VAL A 232 -5.73 11.66 -10.11
C VAL A 232 -4.29 11.42 -10.50
N SER A 233 -4.10 10.55 -11.50
CA SER A 233 -2.76 10.14 -11.96
C SER A 233 -1.85 9.73 -10.80
N GLY A 234 -2.42 9.01 -9.83
CA GLY A 234 -1.69 8.49 -8.69
C GLY A 234 -0.77 7.34 -9.10
N LEU A 235 0.35 7.21 -8.40
CA LEU A 235 1.28 6.11 -8.54
C LEU A 235 1.82 5.71 -7.16
N ILE A 236 1.71 4.43 -6.82
CA ILE A 236 2.47 3.79 -5.75
C ILE A 236 3.58 3.00 -6.42
N THR A 237 4.83 3.34 -6.10
CA THR A 237 6.02 2.61 -6.57
C THR A 237 6.69 1.93 -5.40
N GLY A 238 7.32 0.77 -5.60
CA GLY A 238 8.22 0.17 -4.63
C GLY A 238 8.87 -1.12 -5.12
N PHE A 239 9.86 -1.60 -4.40
CA PHE A 239 10.65 -2.78 -4.75
C PHE A 239 10.26 -3.99 -3.89
N ILE A 240 10.15 -5.16 -4.52
CA ILE A 240 9.95 -6.44 -3.83
C ILE A 240 11.13 -7.36 -4.14
N PRO A 241 11.98 -7.71 -3.16
CA PRO A 241 13.06 -8.68 -3.32
C PRO A 241 12.52 -10.04 -3.76
N GLN A 242 13.29 -10.78 -4.55
CA GLN A 242 12.92 -12.10 -5.06
C GLN A 242 12.42 -13.04 -3.95
N SER A 243 13.15 -13.17 -2.85
CA SER A 243 12.80 -14.03 -1.72
C SER A 243 11.43 -13.72 -1.12
N GLN A 244 10.98 -12.47 -1.19
CA GLN A 244 9.64 -12.08 -0.78
C GLN A 244 8.63 -12.31 -1.90
N ALA A 245 8.95 -11.99 -3.16
CA ALA A 245 8.08 -12.25 -4.31
C ALA A 245 7.74 -13.75 -4.44
N GLU A 246 8.67 -14.63 -4.12
CA GLU A 246 8.46 -16.08 -4.09
C GLU A 246 7.44 -16.51 -3.02
N GLN A 247 7.26 -15.72 -1.96
CA GLN A 247 6.31 -15.98 -0.87
C GLN A 247 4.93 -15.36 -1.10
N ILE A 248 4.79 -14.46 -2.09
CA ILE A 248 3.51 -13.89 -2.46
C ILE A 248 2.79 -14.88 -3.37
N GLU A 249 2.07 -15.81 -2.73
CA GLU A 249 1.29 -16.85 -3.37
C GLU A 249 -0.18 -16.85 -2.93
N GLY A 250 -1.06 -17.32 -3.80
CA GLY A 250 -2.49 -17.39 -3.51
C GLY A 250 -3.31 -17.76 -4.74
N MET A 251 -4.54 -17.26 -4.80
CA MET A 251 -5.46 -17.56 -5.90
C MET A 251 -6.04 -16.28 -6.50
N ILE A 252 -5.98 -16.13 -7.83
CA ILE A 252 -6.66 -15.05 -8.57
C ILE A 252 -7.68 -15.70 -9.49
N GLN A 253 -8.97 -15.42 -9.30
CA GLN A 253 -10.05 -16.02 -10.11
C GLN A 253 -9.98 -17.56 -10.20
N SER A 254 -9.61 -18.22 -9.10
CA SER A 254 -9.39 -19.67 -9.01
C SER A 254 -8.15 -20.21 -9.76
N PHE A 255 -7.25 -19.36 -10.23
CA PHE A 255 -5.94 -19.74 -10.74
C PHE A 255 -4.87 -19.56 -9.66
N PRO A 256 -3.94 -20.53 -9.50
CA PRO A 256 -2.84 -20.37 -8.56
C PRO A 256 -1.93 -19.25 -9.07
N PHE A 257 -1.64 -18.32 -8.17
CA PHE A 257 -0.74 -17.20 -8.42
C PHE A 257 0.48 -17.34 -7.52
N ASN A 258 1.65 -17.12 -8.10
CA ASN A 258 2.89 -16.86 -7.38
C ASN A 258 3.54 -15.68 -8.09
N MET A 259 3.83 -14.61 -7.36
CA MET A 259 4.31 -13.37 -7.96
C MET A 259 5.60 -13.60 -8.75
N TRP A 260 6.62 -14.19 -8.12
CA TRP A 260 7.89 -14.48 -8.79
C TRP A 260 7.75 -15.46 -9.98
N GLY A 261 6.86 -16.45 -9.83
CA GLY A 261 6.53 -17.43 -10.87
C GLY A 261 5.73 -16.87 -12.05
N THR A 262 5.28 -15.62 -11.98
CA THR A 262 4.46 -14.98 -13.03
C THR A 262 5.11 -13.73 -13.62
N VAL A 263 6.11 -13.11 -12.99
CA VAL A 263 6.84 -11.96 -13.58
C VAL A 263 7.83 -12.41 -14.66
N ALA A 264 7.93 -11.67 -15.77
CA ALA A 264 8.91 -11.94 -16.82
C ALA A 264 10.36 -11.75 -16.32
N GLY A 265 11.26 -12.67 -16.70
CA GLY A 265 12.63 -12.72 -16.17
C GLY A 265 12.76 -13.43 -14.82
N GLY A 266 11.66 -13.58 -14.09
CA GLY A 266 11.53 -14.48 -12.94
C GLY A 266 11.41 -15.95 -13.37
N ALA A 267 10.52 -16.70 -12.72
CA ALA A 267 10.25 -18.10 -13.04
C ALA A 267 9.08 -18.31 -14.03
N SER A 268 8.59 -17.22 -14.63
CA SER A 268 7.47 -17.27 -15.58
C SER A 268 7.87 -17.76 -16.98
N CYS A 269 6.86 -17.98 -17.81
CA CYS A 269 7.05 -18.25 -19.22
C CYS A 269 7.49 -16.99 -20.00
N GLN A 270 7.97 -17.17 -21.22
CA GLN A 270 8.37 -16.08 -22.11
C GLN A 270 7.46 -16.02 -23.34
N VAL A 271 6.96 -14.84 -23.69
CA VAL A 271 6.09 -14.64 -24.86
C VAL A 271 6.85 -14.86 -26.17
N ASP A 272 8.08 -14.38 -26.26
CA ASP A 272 9.00 -14.65 -27.36
C ASP A 272 10.37 -15.10 -26.81
N VAL A 273 10.72 -16.35 -27.07
CA VAL A 273 12.01 -16.93 -26.64
C VAL A 273 13.22 -16.29 -27.31
N ASN A 274 13.05 -15.57 -28.42
CA ASN A 274 14.13 -14.89 -29.13
C ASN A 274 14.28 -13.42 -28.70
N ALA A 275 13.29 -12.88 -28.01
CA ALA A 275 13.27 -11.53 -27.46
C ALA A 275 12.72 -11.61 -26.02
N PRO A 276 13.46 -12.27 -25.10
CA PRO A 276 12.98 -12.48 -23.75
C PRO A 276 12.77 -11.14 -23.06
N ILE A 277 11.69 -11.07 -22.29
CA ILE A 277 11.40 -9.94 -21.43
C ILE A 277 11.96 -10.27 -20.05
N ASP A 278 12.60 -9.27 -19.44
CA ASP A 278 13.13 -9.34 -18.08
C ASP A 278 12.68 -8.09 -17.33
N ASP A 279 11.69 -8.27 -16.47
CA ASP A 279 11.18 -7.23 -15.57
C ASP A 279 11.81 -7.36 -14.17
N THR A 280 12.90 -8.13 -14.05
CA THR A 280 13.67 -8.23 -12.81
C THR A 280 14.77 -7.18 -12.77
N ASP A 281 14.89 -6.51 -11.64
CA ASP A 281 15.78 -5.36 -11.47
C ASP A 281 16.68 -5.53 -10.24
N PRO A 282 17.89 -4.96 -10.26
CA PRO A 282 18.59 -4.64 -9.04
C PRO A 282 17.89 -3.48 -8.32
N ASN A 283 17.99 -3.44 -6.99
CA ASN A 283 17.67 -2.23 -6.24
C ASN A 283 18.94 -1.36 -6.11
N PRO A 284 18.88 -0.03 -6.36
CA PRO A 284 20.01 0.87 -6.12
C PRO A 284 20.42 0.99 -4.64
N ASN A 285 19.57 0.58 -3.70
CA ASN A 285 19.84 0.55 -2.27
C ASN A 285 20.87 -0.56 -1.95
N PRO A 286 22.04 -0.22 -1.39
CA PRO A 286 23.09 -1.20 -1.11
C PRO A 286 22.70 -2.25 -0.06
N ASP A 287 21.69 -1.99 0.77
CA ASP A 287 21.20 -2.94 1.76
C ASP A 287 20.29 -4.01 1.15
N LEU A 288 19.77 -3.75 -0.05
CA LEU A 288 18.91 -4.65 -0.83
C LEU A 288 19.69 -5.23 -2.01
N THR A 289 20.60 -6.15 -1.70
CA THR A 289 21.50 -6.77 -2.69
C THR A 289 20.84 -7.84 -3.57
N GLU A 290 19.66 -8.32 -3.17
CA GLU A 290 18.90 -9.30 -3.92
C GLU A 290 18.23 -8.65 -5.14
N ARG A 291 18.21 -9.35 -6.28
CA ARG A 291 17.33 -8.95 -7.39
C ARG A 291 15.88 -9.06 -6.95
N GLY A 292 15.03 -8.30 -7.60
CA GLY A 292 13.61 -8.28 -7.30
C GLY A 292 12.86 -7.66 -8.45
N VAL A 293 11.73 -7.07 -8.14
CA VAL A 293 10.86 -6.43 -9.12
C VAL A 293 10.44 -5.07 -8.59
N TRP A 294 10.50 -4.05 -9.43
CA TRP A 294 9.83 -2.79 -9.16
C TRP A 294 8.36 -2.90 -9.52
N ILE A 295 7.50 -2.52 -8.59
CA ILE A 295 6.05 -2.54 -8.73
C ILE A 295 5.56 -1.12 -8.91
N TYR A 296 4.71 -0.92 -9.92
CA TYR A 296 4.10 0.34 -10.27
C TYR A 296 2.58 0.19 -10.28
N LEU A 297 1.92 0.73 -9.26
CA LEU A 297 0.47 0.70 -9.11
C LEU A 297 -0.11 2.07 -9.41
N ASN A 298 -0.70 2.22 -10.60
CA ASN A 298 -1.50 3.38 -10.94
C ASN A 298 -2.75 3.41 -10.07
N PHE A 299 -3.14 4.58 -9.56
CA PHE A 299 -4.38 4.71 -8.81
C PHE A 299 -5.14 6.00 -9.10
N VAL A 300 -6.43 5.96 -8.77
CA VAL A 300 -7.31 7.12 -8.63
C VAL A 300 -7.99 7.01 -7.27
N ALA A 301 -8.21 8.14 -6.61
CA ALA A 301 -8.89 8.18 -5.32
C ALA A 301 -9.95 9.29 -5.28
N GLU A 302 -11.02 9.04 -4.52
CA GLU A 302 -12.11 9.98 -4.31
C GLU A 302 -12.20 10.33 -2.83
N ARG A 303 -12.57 11.57 -2.54
CA ARG A 303 -12.79 12.01 -1.17
C ARG A 303 -13.98 11.28 -0.55
N VAL A 304 -13.82 10.82 0.68
CA VAL A 304 -14.84 10.10 1.45
C VAL A 304 -15.06 10.75 2.80
N GLU A 305 -16.19 10.46 3.42
CA GLU A 305 -16.43 10.84 4.82
C GLU A 305 -15.62 9.90 5.73
N TRP A 306 -14.82 10.46 6.64
CA TRP A 306 -14.05 9.68 7.60
C TRP A 306 -14.73 9.63 8.97
N ILE A 307 -14.84 8.42 9.52
CA ILE A 307 -15.30 8.16 10.88
C ILE A 307 -14.20 7.41 11.64
N ASP A 308 -13.86 7.90 12.84
CA ASP A 308 -12.98 7.20 13.78
C ASP A 308 -13.78 6.28 14.71
#